data_AF-A0A7C6B5N7-F1
#
_entry.id   AF-A0A7C6B5N7-F1
#
_cell.length_a   1.000
_cell.length_b   1.000
_cell.length_c   1.000
_cell.angle_alpha   90.00
_cell.angle_beta   90.00
_cell.angle_gamma   90.00
#
_symmetry.space_group_name_H-M   'P 1'
#
loop_
_entity.id
_entity.type
_entity.pdbx_description
1 polymer ?
#
loop_
_entity_poly.entity_id
_entity_poly.type
_entity_poly.pdbx_seq_one_letter_code
_entity_poly.pdbx_strand_id
1 'polypeptide(L)'
;PVFDLLYQKNFEARLELAEATARLHAETAFADARISSLVSASYKVLAVRCQWKSQDQPVVRAALERWGSRTFAHWYAQVNRDPSLGLSGTASAIERGRVVIRQRLRTMEFAIAAALVPDAPVPPPALTGTRAGEWTLEGVSGFTLLVAVATSEDAADPSAETHRILDQAVQAGYSRIHAEHEAEWKQFWSRSMIDLPEKYLENIWHLTLYFANSSSRGKYPPHFTNGLWGWNRDFVPWNYYFHWNLQDYVWPLHAANHAELAAPYLRYRRAQLEHAVAYARGRLKKPGAFYSDVSDRRGYNDATQDGMRTAGPQIALDFWRHYAFTGDETFLRESAWPVICETTRFMASCLEPGGDGRYHPSPAHAYEGSPRFSDVITELAMVRGLFPIAIETGKRMGHDPAELRLWQEMLDQLAEFHLVDLEDFEYERRDGRLVHKGGLSEGQELASKKVFAVGRDNNGAWVRNRYAVHPEKAYYGIPDPELSVVFPSDYLGLGQRGSELFRAAVTQVRLHPPATPNPAPDKSATME
;
A
#
# COMPACT_ATOMS: atom_id res chain seq x y z
N PRO A 1 15.85 -30.68 -21.48
CA PRO A 1 16.41 -30.13 -20.21
C PRO A 1 16.89 -28.68 -20.37
N VAL A 2 16.04 -27.79 -20.92
CA VAL A 2 16.44 -26.42 -21.25
C VAL A 2 16.67 -25.55 -20.00
N PHE A 3 15.92 -25.83 -18.94
CA PHE A 3 15.99 -25.13 -17.65
C PHE A 3 16.63 -25.96 -16.54
N ASP A 4 17.29 -27.07 -16.91
CA ASP A 4 18.02 -27.91 -15.98
C ASP A 4 19.43 -27.38 -15.80
N LEU A 5 19.78 -27.02 -14.56
CA LEU A 5 21.05 -26.39 -14.17
C LEU A 5 22.29 -27.17 -14.66
N LEU A 6 22.21 -28.50 -14.80
CA LEU A 6 23.34 -29.32 -15.23
C LEU A 6 23.69 -29.16 -16.73
N TYR A 7 22.73 -28.72 -17.53
CA TYR A 7 22.87 -28.64 -18.99
C TYR A 7 22.92 -27.21 -19.53
N GLN A 8 22.83 -26.21 -18.64
CA GLN A 8 22.85 -24.81 -19.04
C GLN A 8 24.25 -24.36 -19.44
N LYS A 9 24.33 -23.81 -20.66
CA LYS A 9 25.50 -23.11 -21.19
C LYS A 9 25.41 -21.61 -20.92
N ASN A 10 24.23 -21.05 -21.06
CA ASN A 10 23.95 -19.65 -20.73
C ASN A 10 22.53 -19.52 -20.19
N PHE A 11 22.34 -18.69 -19.17
CA PHE A 11 21.03 -18.40 -18.60
C PHE A 11 20.94 -16.99 -18.09
N GLU A 12 19.87 -16.31 -18.48
CA GLU A 12 19.52 -14.99 -18.01
C GLU A 12 18.02 -14.97 -17.69
N ALA A 13 17.66 -14.47 -16.51
CA ALA A 13 16.30 -14.11 -16.17
C ALA A 13 16.32 -12.68 -15.64
N ARG A 14 15.67 -11.76 -16.35
CA ARG A 14 15.76 -10.33 -16.10
C ARG A 14 14.39 -9.69 -16.09
N LEU A 15 14.13 -8.85 -15.09
CA LEU A 15 13.05 -7.88 -15.13
C LEU A 15 13.63 -6.52 -15.55
N GLU A 16 13.24 -6.03 -16.72
CA GLU A 16 13.69 -4.74 -17.24
C GLU A 16 12.69 -3.66 -16.81
N LEU A 17 13.03 -2.89 -15.76
CA LEU A 17 12.12 -1.87 -15.21
C LEU A 17 11.78 -0.76 -16.21
N ALA A 18 12.70 -0.44 -17.13
CA ALA A 18 12.51 0.61 -18.14
C ALA A 18 11.35 0.31 -19.10
N GLU A 19 11.16 -0.97 -19.45
CA GLU A 19 10.13 -1.44 -20.38
C GLU A 19 9.05 -2.27 -19.68
N ALA A 20 9.21 -2.52 -18.37
CA ALA A 20 8.41 -3.43 -17.57
C ALA A 20 8.15 -4.79 -18.26
N THR A 21 9.22 -5.36 -18.79
CA THR A 21 9.19 -6.66 -19.46
C THR A 21 10.09 -7.63 -18.72
N ALA A 22 9.56 -8.82 -18.42
CA ALA A 22 10.36 -9.92 -17.90
C ALA A 22 10.87 -10.75 -19.09
N ARG A 23 12.17 -11.00 -19.13
CA ARG A 23 12.84 -11.78 -20.18
C ARG A 23 13.56 -12.95 -19.56
N LEU A 24 13.51 -14.09 -20.24
CA LEU A 24 14.25 -15.28 -19.90
C LEU A 24 14.94 -15.80 -21.15
N HIS A 25 16.23 -16.08 -21.05
CA HIS A 25 17.03 -16.72 -22.08
C HIS A 25 17.71 -17.94 -21.47
N ALA A 26 17.57 -19.10 -22.11
CA ALA A 26 18.22 -20.33 -21.69
C ALA A 26 18.83 -21.03 -22.90
N GLU A 27 20.14 -21.21 -22.88
CA GLU A 27 20.90 -21.89 -23.92
C GLU A 27 21.48 -23.19 -23.33
N THR A 28 21.24 -24.30 -24.03
CA THR A 28 21.78 -25.62 -23.74
C THR A 28 22.29 -26.27 -25.02
N ALA A 29 22.91 -27.45 -24.92
CA ALA A 29 23.26 -28.23 -26.10
C ALA A 29 22.04 -28.70 -26.92
N PHE A 30 20.85 -28.71 -26.31
CA PHE A 30 19.61 -29.24 -26.92
C PHE A 30 18.73 -28.15 -27.54
N ALA A 31 18.70 -26.96 -26.92
CA ALA A 31 17.90 -25.84 -27.39
C ALA A 31 18.40 -24.49 -26.88
N ASP A 32 18.09 -23.45 -27.65
CA ASP A 32 18.13 -22.03 -27.27
C ASP A 32 16.68 -21.56 -27.15
N ALA A 33 16.24 -21.21 -25.94
CA ALA A 33 14.89 -20.73 -25.66
C ALA A 33 14.90 -19.28 -25.17
N ARG A 34 13.95 -18.49 -25.69
CA ARG A 34 13.69 -17.11 -25.29
C ARG A 34 12.22 -16.97 -24.92
N ILE A 35 11.97 -16.42 -23.73
CA ILE A 35 10.63 -16.13 -23.24
C ILE A 35 10.60 -14.66 -22.84
N SER A 36 9.57 -13.93 -23.26
CA SER A 36 9.31 -12.57 -22.80
C SER A 36 7.86 -12.43 -22.34
N SER A 37 7.64 -11.74 -21.22
CA SER A 37 6.31 -11.49 -20.69
C SER A 37 6.11 -10.05 -20.26
N LEU A 38 4.91 -9.54 -20.48
CA LEU A 38 4.45 -8.21 -20.08
C LEU A 38 2.96 -8.23 -19.78
N VAL A 39 2.51 -7.31 -18.93
CA VAL A 39 1.09 -7.07 -18.67
C VAL A 39 0.72 -5.71 -19.27
N SER A 40 0.04 -5.74 -20.41
CA SER A 40 -0.33 -4.53 -21.13
C SER A 40 -1.61 -3.92 -20.56
N ALA A 41 -1.53 -2.67 -20.14
CA ALA A 41 -2.71 -1.96 -19.63
C ALA A 41 -3.67 -1.55 -20.75
N SER A 42 -3.17 -1.08 -21.90
CA SER A 42 -4.00 -0.70 -23.05
C SER A 42 -4.77 -1.88 -23.65
N TYR A 43 -4.16 -3.07 -23.66
CA TYR A 43 -4.80 -4.28 -24.19
C TYR A 43 -5.43 -5.17 -23.12
N LYS A 44 -5.22 -4.88 -21.83
CA LYS A 44 -5.74 -5.64 -20.68
C LYS A 44 -5.41 -7.14 -20.73
N VAL A 45 -4.20 -7.48 -21.19
CA VAL A 45 -3.73 -8.87 -21.29
C VAL A 45 -2.35 -9.05 -20.67
N LEU A 46 -2.15 -10.19 -20.02
CA LEU A 46 -0.82 -10.77 -19.89
C LEU A 46 -0.45 -11.38 -21.24
N ALA A 47 0.65 -10.92 -21.83
CA ALA A 47 1.20 -11.46 -23.06
C ALA A 47 2.52 -12.18 -22.75
N VAL A 48 2.62 -13.46 -23.13
CA VAL A 48 3.83 -14.27 -22.97
C VAL A 48 4.26 -14.78 -24.34
N ARG A 49 5.38 -14.29 -24.84
CA ARG A 49 5.99 -14.77 -26.08
C ARG A 49 7.02 -15.84 -25.75
N CYS A 50 6.86 -17.02 -26.32
CA CYS A 50 7.79 -18.14 -26.18
C CYS A 50 8.37 -18.46 -27.56
N GLN A 51 9.69 -18.57 -27.64
CA GLN A 51 10.42 -18.92 -28.86
C GLN A 51 11.56 -19.86 -28.52
N TRP A 52 11.87 -20.79 -29.41
CA TRP A 52 13.03 -21.66 -29.25
C TRP A 52 13.61 -22.11 -30.59
N LYS A 53 14.89 -22.48 -30.54
CA LYS A 53 15.60 -23.20 -31.60
C LYS A 53 16.10 -24.51 -30.99
N SER A 54 15.82 -25.63 -31.64
CA SER A 54 16.29 -26.95 -31.22
C SER A 54 16.60 -27.78 -32.46
N GLN A 55 17.52 -28.74 -32.34
CA GLN A 55 17.74 -29.75 -33.39
C GLN A 55 16.61 -30.79 -33.39
N ASP A 56 15.97 -30.98 -32.23
CA ASP A 56 14.79 -31.83 -32.07
C ASP A 56 13.52 -31.02 -32.35
N GLN A 57 12.41 -31.73 -32.58
CA GLN A 57 11.07 -31.12 -32.59
C GLN A 57 10.38 -31.43 -31.25
N PRO A 58 10.59 -30.61 -30.20
CA PRO A 58 10.00 -30.89 -28.91
C PRO A 58 8.48 -30.73 -28.95
N VAL A 59 7.78 -31.62 -28.25
CA VAL A 59 6.36 -31.44 -27.93
C VAL A 59 6.28 -30.51 -26.73
N VAL A 60 5.66 -29.35 -26.90
CA VAL A 60 5.48 -28.34 -25.85
C VAL A 60 4.04 -28.37 -25.37
N ARG A 61 3.83 -28.32 -24.05
CA ARG A 61 2.50 -28.22 -23.43
C ARG A 61 2.35 -26.85 -22.80
N ALA A 62 1.23 -26.19 -23.07
CA ALA A 62 0.82 -24.96 -22.42
C ALA A 62 -0.54 -25.18 -21.74
N ALA A 63 -0.66 -24.89 -20.45
CA ALA A 63 -1.90 -25.13 -19.71
C ALA A 63 -2.35 -23.88 -18.96
N LEU A 64 -3.67 -23.70 -18.88
CA LEU A 64 -4.32 -22.75 -17.98
C LEU A 64 -5.07 -23.56 -16.93
N GLU A 65 -4.75 -23.33 -15.66
CA GLU A 65 -5.24 -24.15 -14.55
C GLU A 65 -5.66 -23.30 -13.34
N ARG A 66 -6.73 -23.71 -12.68
CA ARG A 66 -7.20 -23.13 -11.42
C ARG A 66 -6.94 -24.08 -10.25
N TRP A 67 -5.90 -23.74 -9.49
CA TRP A 67 -5.56 -24.35 -8.22
C TRP A 67 -6.29 -23.56 -7.13
N GLY A 68 -7.23 -24.14 -6.40
CA GLY A 68 -8.13 -23.42 -5.47
C GLY A 68 -7.44 -22.49 -4.46
N SER A 69 -8.19 -21.51 -3.98
CA SER A 69 -7.71 -20.49 -3.04
C SER A 69 -7.89 -20.91 -1.58
N ARG A 70 -6.79 -20.94 -0.82
CA ARG A 70 -6.84 -20.92 0.65
C ARG A 70 -6.40 -19.55 1.12
N THR A 71 -7.30 -18.78 1.72
CA THR A 71 -6.94 -17.49 2.32
C THR A 71 -6.32 -17.73 3.69
N PHE A 72 -5.23 -17.02 3.97
CA PHE A 72 -4.54 -17.04 5.27
C PHE A 72 -4.78 -15.69 5.95
N ALA A 73 -6.01 -15.50 6.42
CA ALA A 73 -6.46 -14.27 7.04
C ALA A 73 -5.83 -14.17 8.44
N HIS A 74 -4.85 -13.28 8.61
CA HIS A 74 -3.85 -13.28 9.69
C HIS A 74 -2.77 -14.35 9.50
N TRP A 75 -1.55 -14.03 9.96
CA TRP A 75 -0.35 -14.88 9.97
C TRP A 75 -0.66 -16.31 10.47
N TYR A 76 0.28 -17.26 10.43
CA TYR A 76 0.06 -18.72 10.59
C TYR A 76 -0.82 -19.20 11.79
N ALA A 77 -1.20 -18.33 12.70
CA ALA A 77 -2.26 -18.48 13.71
C ALA A 77 -3.66 -18.85 13.18
N GLN A 78 -4.03 -18.50 11.93
CA GLN A 78 -5.35 -18.81 11.36
C GLN A 78 -5.25 -19.59 10.03
N VAL A 79 -4.59 -20.76 10.08
CA VAL A 79 -4.48 -21.63 8.90
C VAL A 79 -5.71 -22.54 8.79
N ASN A 80 -6.54 -22.32 7.78
CA ASN A 80 -7.53 -23.32 7.38
C ASN A 80 -6.86 -24.41 6.53
N ARG A 81 -6.78 -25.64 7.07
CA ARG A 81 -6.09 -26.76 6.44
C ARG A 81 -6.90 -27.49 5.37
N ASP A 82 -8.18 -27.17 5.20
CA ASP A 82 -9.05 -27.83 4.21
C ASP A 82 -8.63 -27.43 2.78
N PRO A 83 -8.07 -28.37 1.98
CA PRO A 83 -7.64 -28.09 0.61
C PRO A 83 -8.80 -27.98 -0.38
N SER A 84 -10.04 -28.27 0.04
CA SER A 84 -11.23 -28.16 -0.80
C SER A 84 -11.75 -26.72 -0.93
N LEU A 85 -11.35 -25.83 -0.02
CA LEU A 85 -11.75 -24.43 -0.04
C LEU A 85 -11.27 -23.73 -1.31
N GLY A 86 -12.13 -22.86 -1.84
CA GLY A 86 -11.85 -22.10 -3.06
C GLY A 86 -11.91 -22.92 -4.37
N LEU A 87 -12.26 -24.21 -4.33
CA LEU A 87 -12.46 -25.03 -5.53
C LEU A 87 -13.90 -25.02 -6.04
N SER A 88 -14.88 -24.82 -5.15
CA SER A 88 -16.30 -24.82 -5.49
C SER A 88 -16.65 -23.74 -6.52
N GLY A 89 -17.59 -24.05 -7.40
CA GLY A 89 -18.09 -23.14 -8.43
C GLY A 89 -17.15 -22.94 -9.62
N THR A 90 -16.01 -23.64 -9.68
CA THR A 90 -15.07 -23.57 -10.82
C THR A 90 -15.52 -24.48 -11.95
N ALA A 91 -15.55 -23.94 -13.17
CA ALA A 91 -15.79 -24.69 -14.39
C ALA A 91 -14.84 -24.23 -15.50
N SER A 92 -14.38 -25.16 -16.32
CA SER A 92 -13.58 -24.90 -17.51
C SER A 92 -14.36 -25.26 -18.78
N ALA A 93 -14.08 -24.55 -19.86
CA ALA A 93 -14.67 -24.79 -21.17
C ALA A 93 -13.67 -24.46 -22.28
N ILE A 94 -13.86 -25.06 -23.46
CA ILE A 94 -13.19 -24.65 -24.68
C ILE A 94 -14.16 -23.83 -25.52
N GLU A 95 -13.84 -22.56 -25.73
CA GLU A 95 -14.72 -21.62 -26.42
C GLU A 95 -13.92 -20.80 -27.42
N ARG A 96 -14.33 -20.78 -28.69
CA ARG A 96 -13.63 -20.03 -29.75
C ARG A 96 -12.14 -20.40 -29.83
N GLY A 97 -11.78 -21.66 -29.58
CA GLY A 97 -10.40 -22.14 -29.57
C GLY A 97 -9.57 -21.69 -28.34
N ARG A 98 -10.21 -21.17 -27.29
CA ARG A 98 -9.60 -20.67 -26.05
C ARG A 98 -9.93 -21.59 -24.90
N VAL A 99 -9.02 -21.69 -23.93
CA VAL A 99 -9.33 -22.26 -22.62
C VAL A 99 -9.95 -21.15 -21.77
N VAL A 100 -11.17 -21.37 -21.27
CA VAL A 100 -11.88 -20.44 -20.39
C VAL A 100 -12.13 -21.12 -19.06
N ILE A 101 -11.77 -20.47 -17.96
CA ILE A 101 -12.12 -20.90 -16.60
C ILE A 101 -13.01 -19.84 -15.97
N ARG A 102 -14.11 -20.27 -15.37
CA ARG A 102 -15.07 -19.43 -14.67
C ARG A 102 -15.22 -19.88 -13.23
N GLN A 103 -15.46 -18.93 -12.33
CA GLN A 103 -15.81 -19.26 -10.96
C GLN A 103 -16.80 -18.25 -10.39
N ARG A 104 -17.86 -18.77 -9.77
CA ARG A 104 -18.78 -17.98 -8.94
C ARG A 104 -18.24 -17.88 -7.52
N LEU A 105 -17.91 -16.68 -7.09
CA LEU A 105 -17.53 -16.35 -5.73
C LEU A 105 -18.74 -15.89 -4.92
N ARG A 106 -18.56 -15.66 -3.61
CA ARG A 106 -19.64 -15.24 -2.70
C ARG A 106 -20.34 -13.94 -3.11
N THR A 107 -19.60 -12.99 -3.68
CA THR A 107 -20.11 -11.65 -4.01
C THR A 107 -19.85 -11.20 -5.44
N MET A 108 -19.23 -12.05 -6.27
CA MET A 108 -18.86 -11.73 -7.63
C MET A 108 -18.67 -13.02 -8.44
N GLU A 109 -18.61 -12.89 -9.75
CA GLU A 109 -18.16 -13.94 -10.65
C GLU A 109 -16.88 -13.48 -11.36
N PHE A 110 -16.01 -14.40 -11.72
CA PHE A 110 -14.88 -14.08 -12.59
C PHE A 110 -14.74 -15.10 -13.72
N ALA A 111 -14.16 -14.63 -14.81
CA ALA A 111 -13.69 -15.46 -15.91
C ALA A 111 -12.22 -15.12 -16.19
N ILE A 112 -11.42 -16.15 -16.45
CA ILE A 112 -10.09 -16.04 -17.03
C ILE A 112 -10.09 -16.84 -18.33
N ALA A 113 -9.59 -16.25 -19.40
CA ALA A 113 -9.47 -16.90 -20.69
C ALA A 113 -8.05 -16.77 -21.22
N ALA A 114 -7.56 -17.83 -21.83
CA ALA A 114 -6.27 -17.85 -22.52
C ALA A 114 -6.43 -18.19 -23.99
N ALA A 115 -5.79 -17.41 -24.86
CA ALA A 115 -5.66 -17.64 -26.28
C ALA A 115 -4.20 -17.94 -26.62
N LEU A 116 -3.97 -19.04 -27.34
CA LEU A 116 -2.65 -19.36 -27.88
C LEU A 116 -2.62 -18.94 -29.35
N VAL A 117 -1.68 -18.05 -29.69
CA VAL A 117 -1.42 -17.57 -31.05
C VAL A 117 -0.12 -18.21 -31.52
N PRO A 118 -0.18 -19.32 -32.27
CA PRO A 118 1.02 -20.06 -32.64
C PRO A 118 1.69 -19.46 -33.89
N ASP A 119 3.00 -19.67 -34.04
CA ASP A 119 3.72 -19.27 -35.26
C ASP A 119 3.42 -20.18 -36.47
N ALA A 120 2.87 -21.37 -36.20
CA ALA A 120 2.41 -22.36 -37.17
C ALA A 120 1.11 -23.01 -36.70
N PRO A 121 0.29 -23.62 -37.57
CA PRO A 121 -0.96 -24.26 -37.15
C PRO A 121 -0.73 -25.33 -36.07
N VAL A 122 -1.52 -25.29 -34.99
CA VAL A 122 -1.53 -26.30 -33.92
C VAL A 122 -2.96 -26.80 -33.67
N PRO A 123 -3.14 -27.99 -33.08
CA PRO A 123 -4.45 -28.49 -32.68
C PRO A 123 -5.17 -27.54 -31.71
N PRO A 124 -6.52 -27.56 -31.69
CA PRO A 124 -7.28 -26.82 -30.68
C PRO A 124 -6.98 -27.35 -29.27
N PRO A 125 -7.16 -26.53 -28.22
CA PRO A 125 -6.96 -26.97 -26.86
C PRO A 125 -7.99 -28.03 -26.46
N ALA A 126 -7.62 -28.86 -25.48
CA ALA A 126 -8.48 -29.85 -24.86
C ALA A 126 -8.67 -29.57 -23.37
N LEU A 127 -9.82 -29.95 -22.81
CA LEU A 127 -10.00 -29.95 -21.36
C LEU A 127 -9.22 -31.11 -20.75
N THR A 128 -8.46 -30.83 -19.69
CA THR A 128 -7.77 -31.84 -18.88
C THR A 128 -8.50 -32.09 -17.55
N GLY A 129 -9.50 -31.28 -17.23
CA GLY A 129 -10.40 -31.45 -16.09
C GLY A 129 -11.36 -30.27 -15.96
N THR A 130 -12.19 -30.23 -14.91
CA THR A 130 -13.16 -29.15 -14.66
C THR A 130 -12.53 -27.81 -14.26
N ARG A 131 -11.20 -27.75 -14.15
CA ARG A 131 -10.44 -26.59 -13.67
C ARG A 131 -9.21 -26.30 -14.54
N ALA A 132 -9.08 -26.98 -15.68
CA ALA A 132 -7.89 -26.93 -16.49
C ALA A 132 -8.18 -27.21 -17.97
N GLY A 133 -7.39 -26.58 -18.84
CA GLY A 133 -7.33 -26.88 -20.25
C GLY A 133 -5.92 -26.65 -20.79
N GLU A 134 -5.59 -27.33 -21.87
CA GLU A 134 -4.21 -27.44 -22.37
C GLU A 134 -4.14 -27.43 -23.90
N TRP A 135 -3.05 -26.84 -24.41
CA TRP A 135 -2.59 -26.99 -25.78
C TRP A 135 -1.37 -27.92 -25.82
N THR A 136 -1.37 -28.85 -26.77
CA THR A 136 -0.19 -29.64 -27.15
C THR A 136 0.33 -29.10 -28.48
N LEU A 137 1.55 -28.62 -28.48
CA LEU A 137 2.18 -28.00 -29.63
C LEU A 137 3.30 -28.90 -30.17
N GLU A 138 3.18 -29.29 -31.43
CA GLU A 138 4.16 -30.10 -32.16
C GLU A 138 4.62 -29.33 -33.41
N GLY A 139 5.91 -29.43 -33.75
CA GLY A 139 6.44 -28.80 -34.97
C GLY A 139 6.44 -27.26 -34.98
N VAL A 140 6.22 -26.61 -33.84
CA VAL A 140 6.32 -25.14 -33.72
C VAL A 140 7.66 -24.73 -33.10
N SER A 141 8.15 -23.56 -33.49
CA SER A 141 9.34 -22.92 -32.93
C SER A 141 9.01 -21.75 -31.99
N GLY A 142 7.72 -21.45 -31.83
CA GLY A 142 7.26 -20.39 -30.95
C GLY A 142 5.75 -20.19 -30.99
N PHE A 143 5.26 -19.47 -29.99
CA PHE A 143 3.86 -19.05 -29.85
C PHE A 143 3.76 -17.84 -28.92
N THR A 144 2.61 -17.17 -28.95
CA THR A 144 2.25 -16.14 -27.97
C THR A 144 1.03 -16.63 -27.18
N LEU A 145 1.13 -16.63 -25.86
CA LEU A 145 0.00 -16.83 -24.97
C LEU A 145 -0.54 -15.47 -24.52
N LEU A 146 -1.82 -15.23 -24.77
CA LEU A 146 -2.54 -14.03 -24.32
C LEU A 146 -3.56 -14.44 -23.27
N VAL A 147 -3.52 -13.82 -22.09
CA VAL A 147 -4.42 -14.14 -20.97
C VAL A 147 -5.18 -12.90 -20.55
N ALA A 148 -6.50 -13.00 -20.49
CA ALA A 148 -7.40 -11.95 -20.03
C ALA A 148 -8.19 -12.42 -18.82
N VAL A 149 -8.46 -11.50 -17.90
CA VAL A 149 -9.31 -11.72 -16.73
C VAL A 149 -10.37 -10.64 -16.69
N ALA A 150 -11.60 -11.02 -16.36
CA ALA A 150 -12.69 -10.08 -16.09
C ALA A 150 -13.54 -10.60 -14.93
N THR A 151 -14.19 -9.68 -14.22
CA THR A 151 -15.11 -9.96 -13.13
C THR A 151 -16.51 -9.43 -13.45
N SER A 152 -17.49 -9.83 -12.64
CA SER A 152 -18.85 -9.27 -12.72
C SER A 152 -18.91 -7.79 -12.33
N GLU A 153 -17.80 -7.20 -11.86
CA GLU A 153 -17.68 -5.75 -11.66
C GLU A 153 -17.19 -5.02 -12.93
N ASP A 154 -16.55 -5.74 -13.86
CA ASP A 154 -16.09 -5.20 -15.13
C ASP A 154 -17.18 -5.29 -16.22
N ALA A 155 -17.94 -6.39 -16.23
CA ALA A 155 -19.03 -6.63 -17.18
C ALA A 155 -20.08 -7.59 -16.62
N ALA A 156 -21.33 -7.47 -17.07
CA ALA A 156 -22.41 -8.36 -16.66
C ALA A 156 -22.16 -9.82 -17.05
N ASP A 157 -21.48 -10.06 -18.18
CA ASP A 157 -20.94 -11.35 -18.58
C ASP A 157 -19.41 -11.27 -18.63
N PRO A 158 -18.71 -11.70 -17.56
CA PRO A 158 -17.25 -11.66 -17.50
C PRO A 158 -16.61 -12.49 -18.62
N SER A 159 -17.24 -13.57 -19.06
CA SER A 159 -16.67 -14.41 -20.10
C SER A 159 -16.70 -13.74 -21.46
N ALA A 160 -17.83 -13.13 -21.82
CA ALA A 160 -17.93 -12.36 -23.04
C ALA A 160 -16.90 -11.22 -23.06
N GLU A 161 -16.66 -10.57 -21.91
CA GLU A 161 -15.65 -9.52 -21.80
C GLU A 161 -14.21 -10.05 -21.99
N THR A 162 -13.85 -11.20 -21.41
CA THR A 162 -12.53 -11.80 -21.67
C THR A 162 -12.34 -12.14 -23.16
N HIS A 163 -13.40 -12.58 -23.85
CA HIS A 163 -13.32 -12.82 -25.29
C HIS A 163 -13.14 -11.54 -26.10
N ARG A 164 -13.84 -10.46 -25.75
CA ARG A 164 -13.69 -9.16 -26.41
C ARG A 164 -12.26 -8.63 -26.24
N ILE A 165 -11.70 -8.71 -25.03
CA ILE A 165 -10.31 -8.33 -24.73
C ILE A 165 -9.33 -9.15 -25.59
N LEU A 166 -9.49 -10.47 -25.61
CA LEU A 166 -8.61 -11.36 -26.38
C LEU A 166 -8.77 -11.18 -27.90
N ASP A 167 -9.97 -10.89 -28.42
CA ASP A 167 -10.19 -10.61 -29.84
C ASP A 167 -9.36 -9.38 -30.26
N GLN A 168 -9.40 -8.31 -29.46
CA GLN A 168 -8.61 -7.10 -29.68
C GLN A 168 -7.09 -7.37 -29.61
N ALA A 169 -6.63 -8.13 -28.61
CA ALA A 169 -5.22 -8.44 -28.44
C ALA A 169 -4.68 -9.35 -29.56
N VAL A 170 -5.43 -10.38 -29.96
CA VAL A 170 -5.08 -11.26 -31.08
C VAL A 170 -4.99 -10.47 -32.38
N GLN A 171 -5.93 -9.55 -32.63
CA GLN A 171 -5.91 -8.70 -33.82
C GLN A 171 -4.69 -7.76 -33.85
N ALA A 172 -4.29 -7.21 -32.71
CA ALA A 172 -3.11 -6.34 -32.62
C ALA A 172 -1.79 -7.10 -32.82
N GLY A 173 -1.70 -8.32 -32.29
CA GLY A 173 -0.49 -9.13 -32.33
C GLY A 173 0.58 -8.68 -31.33
N TYR A 174 1.46 -9.62 -30.94
CA TYR A 174 2.44 -9.41 -29.88
C TYR A 174 3.35 -8.19 -30.10
N SER A 175 3.89 -8.03 -31.32
CA SER A 175 4.84 -6.95 -31.62
C SER A 175 4.25 -5.56 -31.40
N ARG A 176 2.97 -5.37 -31.74
CA ARG A 176 2.28 -4.10 -31.52
C ARG A 176 1.98 -3.88 -30.04
N ILE A 177 1.47 -4.91 -29.35
CA ILE A 177 1.21 -4.85 -27.91
C ILE A 177 2.47 -4.47 -27.15
N HIS A 178 3.61 -5.10 -27.48
CA HIS A 178 4.91 -4.80 -26.88
C HIS A 178 5.34 -3.36 -27.13
N ALA A 179 5.28 -2.88 -28.39
CA ALA A 179 5.71 -1.53 -28.73
C ALA A 179 4.85 -0.45 -28.05
N GLU A 180 3.53 -0.62 -27.98
CA GLU A 180 2.63 0.31 -27.28
C GLU A 180 2.85 0.26 -25.75
N HIS A 181 3.08 -0.92 -25.18
CA HIS A 181 3.45 -1.09 -23.76
C HIS A 181 4.77 -0.38 -23.43
N GLU A 182 5.82 -0.60 -24.23
CA GLU A 182 7.12 0.05 -24.04
C GLU A 182 7.00 1.58 -24.12
N ALA A 183 6.19 2.08 -25.07
CA ALA A 183 5.93 3.51 -25.20
C ALA A 183 5.23 4.10 -23.95
N GLU A 184 4.25 3.39 -23.38
CA GLU A 184 3.60 3.78 -22.11
C GLU A 184 4.62 3.87 -20.96
N TRP A 185 5.50 2.88 -20.83
CA TRP A 185 6.53 2.86 -19.76
C TRP A 185 7.59 3.92 -19.96
N LYS A 186 8.00 4.19 -21.20
CA LYS A 186 8.89 5.30 -21.52
C LYS A 186 8.26 6.64 -21.15
N GLN A 187 6.97 6.84 -21.42
CA GLN A 187 6.25 8.04 -21.00
C GLN A 187 6.17 8.14 -19.47
N PHE A 188 5.93 7.02 -18.78
CA PHE A 188 5.95 6.95 -17.32
C PHE A 188 7.30 7.44 -16.77
N TRP A 189 8.41 6.83 -17.18
CA TRP A 189 9.75 7.18 -16.71
C TRP A 189 10.23 8.56 -17.16
N SER A 190 9.69 9.12 -18.24
CA SER A 190 10.05 10.47 -18.68
C SER A 190 9.66 11.58 -17.69
N ARG A 191 8.79 11.29 -16.71
CA ARG A 191 8.32 12.26 -15.72
C ARG A 191 9.17 12.32 -14.46
N SER A 192 9.96 11.28 -14.18
CA SER A 192 10.69 11.12 -12.92
C SER A 192 11.94 10.28 -13.06
N MET A 193 13.06 10.78 -12.51
CA MET A 193 14.33 10.07 -12.44
C MET A 193 15.09 10.53 -11.19
N ILE A 194 15.83 9.62 -10.57
CA ILE A 194 16.88 9.96 -9.60
C ILE A 194 18.20 9.32 -10.05
N ASP A 195 19.31 9.99 -9.75
CA ASP A 195 20.66 9.45 -9.91
C ASP A 195 21.41 9.72 -8.60
N LEU A 196 21.67 8.66 -7.85
CA LEU A 196 22.33 8.69 -6.55
C LEU A 196 23.68 7.96 -6.62
N PRO A 197 24.69 8.41 -5.85
CA PRO A 197 25.91 7.62 -5.65
C PRO A 197 25.62 6.24 -5.02
N GLU A 198 24.60 6.16 -4.16
CA GLU A 198 24.17 4.92 -3.51
C GLU A 198 23.17 4.16 -4.39
N LYS A 199 23.69 3.25 -5.23
CA LYS A 199 22.90 2.53 -6.25
C LYS A 199 21.89 1.55 -5.66
N TYR A 200 22.08 1.08 -4.43
CA TYR A 200 21.08 0.27 -3.76
C TYR A 200 19.79 1.06 -3.50
N LEU A 201 19.91 2.28 -2.96
CA LEU A 201 18.77 3.16 -2.70
C LEU A 201 18.10 3.64 -3.99
N GLU A 202 18.90 3.94 -5.02
CA GLU A 202 18.39 4.25 -6.36
C GLU A 202 17.51 3.12 -6.92
N ASN A 203 17.97 1.88 -6.84
CA ASN A 203 17.21 0.72 -7.31
C ASN A 203 15.92 0.51 -6.51
N ILE A 204 15.93 0.73 -5.19
CA ILE A 204 14.70 0.66 -4.38
C ILE A 204 13.67 1.67 -4.88
N TRP A 205 14.07 2.91 -5.15
CA TRP A 205 13.15 3.93 -5.65
C TRP A 205 12.52 3.55 -6.99
N HIS A 206 13.34 3.09 -7.95
CA HIS A 206 12.85 2.62 -9.25
C HIS A 206 11.91 1.41 -9.09
N LEU A 207 12.25 0.48 -8.20
CA LEU A 207 11.43 -0.71 -7.96
C LEU A 207 10.09 -0.33 -7.31
N THR A 208 10.06 0.61 -6.37
CA THR A 208 8.83 1.13 -5.76
C THR A 208 7.91 1.74 -6.80
N LEU A 209 8.43 2.59 -7.70
CA LEU A 209 7.61 3.18 -8.77
C LEU A 209 7.16 2.17 -9.81
N TYR A 210 8.00 1.19 -10.15
CA TYR A 210 7.61 0.07 -11.00
C TYR A 210 6.43 -0.70 -10.41
N PHE A 211 6.49 -1.05 -9.12
CA PHE A 211 5.39 -1.74 -8.46
C PHE A 211 4.14 -0.86 -8.38
N ALA A 212 4.30 0.43 -8.10
CA ALA A 212 3.19 1.38 -8.04
C ALA A 212 2.45 1.47 -9.37
N ASN A 213 3.17 1.68 -10.48
CA ASN A 213 2.59 1.77 -11.81
C ASN A 213 1.98 0.43 -12.29
N SER A 214 2.55 -0.69 -11.83
CA SER A 214 2.05 -2.03 -12.17
C SER A 214 0.78 -2.42 -11.40
N SER A 215 0.51 -1.81 -10.24
CA SER A 215 -0.54 -2.28 -9.33
C SER A 215 -1.64 -1.27 -9.00
N SER A 216 -1.37 0.03 -9.07
CA SER A 216 -2.29 1.08 -8.63
C SER A 216 -2.94 1.84 -9.78
N ARG A 217 -3.56 1.08 -10.70
CA ARG A 217 -4.35 1.62 -11.82
C ARG A 217 -5.82 1.20 -11.76
N GLY A 218 -6.17 0.29 -10.86
CA GLY A 218 -7.50 -0.30 -10.73
C GLY A 218 -8.48 0.50 -9.88
N LYS A 219 -9.66 -0.10 -9.64
CA LYS A 219 -10.71 0.49 -8.78
C LYS A 219 -10.30 0.54 -7.31
N TYR A 220 -9.55 -0.47 -6.86
CA TYR A 220 -9.11 -0.66 -5.48
C TYR A 220 -7.61 -0.37 -5.35
N PRO A 221 -7.14 0.13 -4.19
CA PRO A 221 -5.72 0.26 -3.95
C PRO A 221 -5.04 -1.12 -3.91
N PRO A 222 -3.75 -1.20 -4.28
CA PRO A 222 -2.97 -2.42 -4.10
C PRO A 222 -2.97 -2.86 -2.63
N HIS A 223 -2.90 -4.17 -2.38
CA HIS A 223 -2.75 -4.67 -1.01
C HIS A 223 -1.37 -4.27 -0.46
N PHE A 224 -1.31 -3.86 0.79
CA PHE A 224 -0.09 -3.29 1.38
C PHE A 224 1.07 -4.29 1.52
N THR A 225 0.79 -5.60 1.62
CA THR A 225 1.86 -6.59 1.80
C THR A 225 2.50 -7.03 0.50
N ASN A 226 1.67 -7.23 -0.52
CA ASN A 226 2.08 -7.94 -1.73
C ASN A 226 1.49 -7.36 -3.01
N GLY A 227 0.79 -6.23 -2.94
CA GLY A 227 0.18 -5.58 -4.09
C GLY A 227 -0.81 -6.49 -4.82
N LEU A 228 -0.43 -6.91 -6.03
CA LEU A 228 -1.16 -7.89 -6.86
C LEU A 228 -0.45 -9.25 -6.96
N TRP A 229 0.68 -9.43 -6.27
CA TRP A 229 1.59 -10.55 -6.48
C TRP A 229 1.52 -11.57 -5.35
N GLY A 230 1.52 -12.86 -5.68
CA GLY A 230 1.64 -13.95 -4.73
C GLY A 230 2.83 -14.83 -5.09
N TRP A 231 3.71 -15.12 -4.13
CA TRP A 231 4.84 -16.03 -4.35
C TRP A 231 4.46 -17.51 -4.15
N ASN A 232 3.36 -17.77 -3.45
CA ASN A 232 2.88 -19.12 -3.13
C ASN A 232 1.36 -19.23 -3.28
N ARG A 233 0.90 -19.43 -4.53
CA ARG A 233 -0.53 -19.56 -4.86
C ARG A 233 -1.32 -18.34 -4.34
N ASP A 234 -2.53 -18.56 -3.82
CA ASP A 234 -3.41 -17.49 -3.32
C ASP A 234 -3.11 -17.07 -1.87
N PHE A 235 -1.85 -17.20 -1.41
CA PHE A 235 -1.44 -16.72 -0.10
C PHE A 235 -1.46 -15.18 -0.08
N VAL A 236 -2.32 -14.62 0.76
CA VAL A 236 -2.37 -13.18 1.07
C VAL A 236 -2.53 -13.02 2.58
N PRO A 237 -1.50 -12.52 3.30
CA PRO A 237 -1.61 -12.28 4.73
C PRO A 237 -2.35 -10.95 4.99
N TRP A 238 -3.02 -10.83 6.14
CA TRP A 238 -3.82 -9.63 6.50
C TRP A 238 -4.75 -9.17 5.36
N ASN A 239 -5.63 -10.06 4.91
CA ASN A 239 -6.51 -9.90 3.74
C ASN A 239 -7.60 -8.79 3.83
N TYR A 240 -7.47 -7.83 4.74
CA TYR A 240 -8.28 -6.61 4.85
C TYR A 240 -7.43 -5.38 4.47
N TYR A 241 -8.05 -4.21 4.38
CA TYR A 241 -7.37 -2.95 4.11
C TYR A 241 -6.98 -2.29 5.44
N PHE A 242 -5.69 -2.33 5.77
CA PHE A 242 -5.07 -1.69 6.94
C PHE A 242 -4.57 -0.31 6.57
N HIS A 243 -5.13 0.72 7.21
CA HIS A 243 -4.90 2.10 6.81
C HIS A 243 -3.45 2.51 6.95
N TRP A 244 -2.85 2.24 8.11
CA TRP A 244 -1.48 2.65 8.36
C TRP A 244 -0.52 2.17 7.26
N ASN A 245 -0.59 0.89 6.91
CA ASN A 245 0.29 0.33 5.88
C ASN A 245 -0.08 0.78 4.45
N LEU A 246 -1.35 1.08 4.18
CA LEU A 246 -1.79 1.51 2.85
C LEU A 246 -1.37 2.94 2.52
N GLN A 247 -1.29 3.83 3.51
CA GLN A 247 -0.87 5.21 3.27
C GLN A 247 0.63 5.34 3.01
N ASP A 248 1.47 4.46 3.59
CA ASP A 248 2.91 4.39 3.30
C ASP A 248 3.20 4.28 1.79
N TYR A 249 2.35 3.51 1.09
CA TYR A 249 2.42 3.36 -0.36
C TYR A 249 2.13 4.66 -1.12
N VAL A 250 1.26 5.52 -0.58
CA VAL A 250 0.77 6.73 -1.25
C VAL A 250 1.69 7.93 -1.04
N TRP A 251 2.30 8.06 0.13
CA TRP A 251 3.12 9.20 0.50
C TRP A 251 4.21 9.63 -0.51
N PRO A 252 4.98 8.71 -1.13
CA PRO A 252 6.03 9.12 -2.06
C PRO A 252 5.50 9.50 -3.44
N LEU A 253 4.27 9.13 -3.80
CA LEU A 253 3.80 9.15 -5.20
C LEU A 253 3.69 10.56 -5.77
N HIS A 254 3.22 11.53 -4.97
CA HIS A 254 3.10 12.92 -5.42
C HIS A 254 4.47 13.57 -5.61
N ALA A 255 5.37 13.41 -4.65
CA ALA A 255 6.73 13.94 -4.73
C ALA A 255 7.53 13.29 -5.87
N ALA A 256 7.22 12.04 -6.21
CA ALA A 256 7.75 11.33 -7.35
C ALA A 256 7.03 11.64 -8.68
N ASN A 257 6.25 12.73 -8.78
CA ASN A 257 5.55 13.18 -9.99
C ASN A 257 4.60 12.13 -10.62
N HIS A 258 4.00 11.29 -9.77
CA HIS A 258 3.08 10.22 -10.13
C HIS A 258 1.80 10.24 -9.27
N ALA A 259 1.26 11.43 -9.01
CA ALA A 259 0.09 11.64 -8.16
C ALA A 259 -1.14 10.83 -8.63
N GLU A 260 -1.24 10.48 -9.92
CA GLU A 260 -2.31 9.63 -10.45
C GLU A 260 -2.34 8.24 -9.81
N LEU A 261 -1.20 7.72 -9.34
CA LEU A 261 -1.10 6.41 -8.71
C LEU A 261 -1.67 6.38 -7.29
N ALA A 262 -1.93 7.55 -6.69
CA ALA A 262 -2.67 7.67 -5.42
C ALA A 262 -4.19 7.50 -5.59
N ALA A 263 -4.69 7.63 -6.82
CA ALA A 263 -6.12 7.72 -7.08
C ALA A 263 -6.95 6.50 -6.62
N PRO A 264 -6.48 5.23 -6.75
CA PRO A 264 -7.23 4.09 -6.22
C PRO A 264 -7.45 4.13 -4.70
N TYR A 265 -6.44 4.56 -3.94
CA TYR A 265 -6.56 4.76 -2.49
C TYR A 265 -7.58 5.86 -2.17
N LEU A 266 -7.45 7.03 -2.80
CA LEU A 266 -8.33 8.17 -2.56
C LEU A 266 -9.79 7.84 -2.93
N ARG A 267 -10.03 7.19 -4.08
CA ARG A 267 -11.37 6.74 -4.47
C ARG A 267 -11.96 5.76 -3.47
N TYR A 268 -11.17 4.79 -3.01
CA TYR A 268 -11.61 3.83 -2.00
C TYR A 268 -12.02 4.52 -0.70
N ARG A 269 -11.19 5.43 -0.18
CA ARG A 269 -11.48 6.20 1.05
C ARG A 269 -12.66 7.16 0.89
N ARG A 270 -12.84 7.74 -0.30
CA ARG A 270 -14.01 8.58 -0.61
C ARG A 270 -15.30 7.75 -0.64
N ALA A 271 -15.26 6.55 -1.23
CA ALA A 271 -16.40 5.65 -1.28
C ALA A 271 -16.79 5.13 0.13
N GLN A 272 -15.82 5.01 1.03
CA GLN A 272 -16.04 4.64 2.43
C GLN A 272 -16.76 5.74 3.25
N LEU A 273 -16.79 7.00 2.80
CA LEU A 273 -17.29 8.14 3.59
C LEU A 273 -18.70 7.94 4.16
N GLU A 274 -19.65 7.45 3.35
CA GLU A 274 -21.04 7.24 3.80
C GLU A 274 -21.11 6.16 4.90
N HIS A 275 -20.33 5.09 4.75
CA HIS A 275 -20.21 4.05 5.77
C HIS A 275 -19.56 4.61 7.04
N ALA A 276 -18.51 5.43 6.92
CA ALA A 276 -17.83 6.07 8.04
C ALA A 276 -18.76 7.01 8.84
N VAL A 277 -19.59 7.80 8.16
CA VAL A 277 -20.59 8.68 8.79
C VAL A 277 -21.70 7.87 9.47
N ALA A 278 -22.23 6.86 8.78
CA ALA A 278 -23.25 5.98 9.35
C ALA A 278 -22.73 5.22 10.58
N TYR A 279 -21.46 4.81 10.55
CA TYR A 279 -20.79 4.13 11.64
C TYR A 279 -20.62 5.03 12.87
N ALA A 280 -20.08 6.24 12.69
CA ALA A 280 -19.92 7.21 13.76
C ALA A 280 -21.27 7.53 14.44
N ARG A 281 -22.31 7.80 13.65
CA ARG A 281 -23.66 8.09 14.17
C ARG A 281 -24.31 6.90 14.84
N GLY A 282 -24.28 5.74 14.18
CA GLY A 282 -25.01 4.54 14.58
C GLY A 282 -24.38 3.86 15.79
N ARG A 283 -23.05 3.74 15.80
CA ARG A 283 -22.31 2.98 16.81
C ARG A 283 -21.63 3.87 17.84
N LEU A 284 -20.84 4.86 17.40
CA LEU A 284 -20.08 5.73 18.30
C LEU A 284 -20.91 6.87 18.89
N LYS A 285 -22.14 7.07 18.39
CA LYS A 285 -23.05 8.15 18.77
C LYS A 285 -22.41 9.55 18.66
N LYS A 286 -21.54 9.72 17.66
CA LYS A 286 -20.82 10.96 17.36
C LYS A 286 -21.17 11.46 15.95
N PRO A 287 -21.15 12.79 15.70
CA PRO A 287 -21.27 13.33 14.35
C PRO A 287 -19.98 13.11 13.54
N GLY A 288 -20.02 13.43 12.25
CA GLY A 288 -18.85 13.30 11.39
C GLY A 288 -18.60 11.88 10.90
N ALA A 289 -17.41 11.67 10.32
CA ALA A 289 -16.97 10.39 9.77
C ALA A 289 -15.88 9.76 10.65
N PHE A 290 -16.13 8.54 11.12
CA PHE A 290 -15.10 7.69 11.74
C PHE A 290 -14.57 6.68 10.73
N TYR A 291 -13.27 6.75 10.47
CA TYR A 291 -12.56 5.72 9.72
C TYR A 291 -11.80 4.85 10.72
N SER A 292 -12.06 3.55 10.66
CA SER A 292 -11.25 2.56 11.36
C SER A 292 -9.95 2.34 10.59
N ASP A 293 -8.88 1.92 11.30
CA ASP A 293 -7.64 1.49 10.64
C ASP A 293 -7.89 0.28 9.75
N VAL A 294 -8.73 -0.66 10.19
CA VAL A 294 -9.06 -1.86 9.41
C VAL A 294 -10.43 -1.68 8.75
N SER A 295 -10.48 -1.96 7.46
CA SER A 295 -11.71 -1.89 6.67
C SER A 295 -11.80 -3.01 5.62
N ASP A 296 -13.01 -3.43 5.27
CA ASP A 296 -13.23 -4.41 4.22
C ASP A 296 -13.18 -3.78 2.81
N ARG A 297 -13.25 -4.60 1.75
CA ARG A 297 -13.20 -4.08 0.37
C ARG A 297 -14.32 -3.09 0.01
N ARG A 298 -15.40 -3.07 0.77
CA ARG A 298 -16.56 -2.18 0.57
C ARG A 298 -16.48 -0.93 1.45
N GLY A 299 -15.48 -0.84 2.34
CA GLY A 299 -15.29 0.28 3.24
C GLY A 299 -16.04 0.15 4.57
N TYR A 300 -16.53 -1.03 4.94
CA TYR A 300 -17.06 -1.21 6.30
C TYR A 300 -15.91 -1.26 7.31
N ASN A 301 -16.04 -0.47 8.38
CA ASN A 301 -15.07 -0.41 9.48
C ASN A 301 -15.06 -1.71 10.29
N ASP A 302 -13.87 -2.15 10.70
CA ASP A 302 -13.73 -3.11 11.80
C ASP A 302 -14.07 -2.43 13.13
N ALA A 303 -14.96 -3.06 13.87
CA ALA A 303 -15.49 -2.61 15.15
C ALA A 303 -14.61 -2.89 16.36
N THR A 304 -13.54 -3.67 16.18
CA THR A 304 -12.56 -3.90 17.25
C THR A 304 -11.60 -2.72 17.43
N GLN A 305 -11.61 -1.76 16.49
CA GLN A 305 -10.64 -0.66 16.41
C GLN A 305 -11.18 0.71 16.87
N ASP A 306 -12.35 0.76 17.51
CA ASP A 306 -13.01 2.01 17.95
C ASP A 306 -12.15 2.93 18.85
N GLY A 307 -11.08 2.38 19.44
CA GLY A 307 -10.16 3.12 20.31
C GLY A 307 -9.13 3.98 19.58
N MET A 308 -8.86 3.72 18.30
CA MET A 308 -7.89 4.45 17.49
C MET A 308 -8.63 5.35 16.50
N ARG A 309 -8.42 6.66 16.59
CA ARG A 309 -9.21 7.66 15.83
C ARG A 309 -8.39 8.43 14.80
N THR A 310 -7.11 8.13 14.68
CA THR A 310 -6.15 8.84 13.82
C THR A 310 -6.31 8.53 12.34
N ALA A 311 -6.94 7.41 11.97
CA ALA A 311 -7.07 7.03 10.56
C ALA A 311 -7.88 8.05 9.74
N GLY A 312 -8.97 8.58 10.31
CA GLY A 312 -9.77 9.63 9.68
C GLY A 312 -8.94 10.86 9.31
N PRO A 313 -8.32 11.56 10.27
CA PRO A 313 -7.54 12.77 9.97
C PRO A 313 -6.34 12.51 9.06
N GLN A 314 -5.71 11.34 9.14
CA GLN A 314 -4.63 10.95 8.22
C GLN A 314 -5.12 10.84 6.77
N ILE A 315 -6.24 10.15 6.56
CA ILE A 315 -6.93 10.09 5.26
C ILE A 315 -7.24 11.52 4.79
N ALA A 316 -7.86 12.36 5.62
CA ALA A 316 -8.22 13.72 5.25
C ALA A 316 -6.99 14.57 4.85
N LEU A 317 -5.85 14.40 5.54
CA LEU A 317 -4.59 15.03 5.20
C LEU A 317 -4.04 14.52 3.86
N ASP A 318 -4.16 13.24 3.53
CA ASP A 318 -3.77 12.72 2.21
C ASP A 318 -4.63 13.27 1.06
N PHE A 319 -5.93 13.49 1.30
CA PHE A 319 -6.79 14.19 0.34
C PHE A 319 -6.33 15.63 0.14
N TRP A 320 -6.01 16.34 1.22
CA TRP A 320 -5.45 17.70 1.11
C TRP A 320 -4.11 17.70 0.36
N ARG A 321 -3.18 16.79 0.70
CA ARG A 321 -1.90 16.66 0.00
C ARG A 321 -2.10 16.44 -1.49
N HIS A 322 -3.02 15.56 -1.88
CA HIS A 322 -3.31 15.35 -3.29
C HIS A 322 -3.75 16.63 -3.99
N TYR A 323 -4.68 17.39 -3.41
CA TYR A 323 -5.05 18.70 -3.94
C TYR A 323 -3.85 19.67 -3.98
N ALA A 324 -3.07 19.76 -2.89
CA ALA A 324 -1.94 20.69 -2.80
C ALA A 324 -0.87 20.43 -3.87
N PHE A 325 -0.67 19.17 -4.27
CA PHE A 325 0.24 18.79 -5.35
C PHE A 325 -0.35 19.00 -6.75
N THR A 326 -1.65 18.74 -6.96
CA THR A 326 -2.25 18.75 -8.31
C THR A 326 -2.93 20.06 -8.68
N GLY A 327 -3.36 20.85 -7.69
CA GLY A 327 -4.21 22.03 -7.89
C GLY A 327 -5.61 21.72 -8.42
N ASP A 328 -6.06 20.46 -8.35
CA ASP A 328 -7.36 20.05 -8.90
C ASP A 328 -8.52 20.55 -8.01
N GLU A 329 -9.10 21.69 -8.38
CA GLU A 329 -10.24 22.32 -7.69
C GLU A 329 -11.51 21.47 -7.72
N THR A 330 -11.71 20.63 -8.75
CA THR A 330 -12.84 19.70 -8.82
C THR A 330 -12.66 18.60 -7.79
N PHE A 331 -11.46 18.01 -7.73
CA PHE A 331 -11.11 17.03 -6.70
C PHE A 331 -11.26 17.63 -5.30
N LEU A 332 -10.80 18.86 -5.07
CA LEU A 332 -10.97 19.54 -3.79
C LEU A 332 -12.45 19.62 -3.39
N ARG A 333 -13.30 20.10 -4.30
CA ARG A 333 -14.73 20.33 -4.02
C ARG A 333 -15.53 19.05 -3.85
N GLU A 334 -15.33 18.07 -4.73
CA GLU A 334 -16.22 16.90 -4.85
C GLU A 334 -15.72 15.69 -4.04
N SER A 335 -14.40 15.60 -3.80
CA SER A 335 -13.77 14.45 -3.16
C SER A 335 -13.10 14.80 -1.83
N ALA A 336 -12.18 15.77 -1.81
CA ALA A 336 -11.40 16.08 -0.61
C ALA A 336 -12.23 16.77 0.46
N TRP A 337 -12.96 17.83 0.12
CA TRP A 337 -13.72 18.63 1.07
C TRP A 337 -14.75 17.80 1.87
N PRO A 338 -15.58 16.93 1.27
CA PRO A 338 -16.50 16.09 2.04
C PRO A 338 -15.79 15.22 3.08
N VAL A 339 -14.62 14.66 2.74
CA VAL A 339 -13.83 13.84 3.68
C VAL A 339 -13.23 14.72 4.78
N ILE A 340 -12.57 15.82 4.41
CA ILE A 340 -11.97 16.78 5.36
C ILE A 340 -13.03 17.30 6.35
N CYS A 341 -14.20 17.73 5.85
CA CYS A 341 -15.27 18.30 6.66
C CYS A 341 -15.82 17.28 7.66
N GLU A 342 -16.23 16.09 7.21
CA GLU A 342 -16.84 15.10 8.10
C GLU A 342 -15.83 14.52 9.10
N THR A 343 -14.58 14.33 8.70
CA THR A 343 -13.52 13.92 9.62
C THR A 343 -13.22 14.99 10.66
N THR A 344 -13.15 16.27 10.26
CA THR A 344 -12.94 17.39 11.21
C THR A 344 -14.08 17.46 12.22
N ARG A 345 -15.32 17.29 11.76
CA ARG A 345 -16.50 17.23 12.64
C ARG A 345 -16.41 16.09 13.65
N PHE A 346 -15.95 14.91 13.23
CA PHE A 346 -15.75 13.78 14.15
C PHE A 346 -14.66 14.09 15.19
N MET A 347 -13.51 14.61 14.75
CA MET A 347 -12.41 15.00 15.64
C MET A 347 -12.85 16.08 16.65
N ALA A 348 -13.55 17.12 16.20
CA ALA A 348 -14.09 18.17 17.06
C ALA A 348 -15.05 17.61 18.13
N SER A 349 -15.85 16.58 17.78
CA SER A 349 -16.73 15.92 18.75
C SER A 349 -16.01 15.07 19.80
N CYS A 350 -14.71 14.84 19.63
CA CYS A 350 -13.85 14.15 20.59
C CYS A 350 -13.03 15.12 21.45
N LEU A 351 -13.25 16.43 21.33
CA LEU A 351 -12.61 17.45 22.16
C LEU A 351 -13.59 17.92 23.24
N GLU A 352 -13.14 17.92 24.49
CA GLU A 352 -13.92 18.31 25.66
C GLU A 352 -13.24 19.50 26.38
N PRO A 353 -13.99 20.53 26.81
CA PRO A 353 -13.41 21.63 27.57
C PRO A 353 -12.96 21.13 28.96
N GLY A 354 -11.71 21.45 29.30
CA GLY A 354 -11.10 21.23 30.60
C GLY A 354 -11.32 22.40 31.56
N GLY A 355 -11.06 22.15 32.85
CA GLY A 355 -11.14 23.19 33.89
C GLY A 355 -10.05 24.26 33.81
N ASP A 356 -9.05 24.06 32.96
CA ASP A 356 -7.95 24.99 32.67
C ASP A 356 -8.23 25.94 31.51
N GLY A 357 -9.45 25.89 30.95
CA GLY A 357 -9.87 26.70 29.81
C GLY A 357 -9.41 26.17 28.46
N ARG A 358 -8.86 24.94 28.39
CA ARG A 358 -8.41 24.31 27.15
C ARG A 358 -9.32 23.19 26.69
N TYR A 359 -9.24 22.81 25.42
CA TYR A 359 -9.88 21.61 24.89
C TYR A 359 -8.92 20.43 24.95
N HIS A 360 -9.39 19.31 25.52
CA HIS A 360 -8.66 18.07 25.66
C HIS A 360 -9.30 16.96 24.82
N PRO A 361 -8.51 16.11 24.14
CA PRO A 361 -9.07 14.94 23.48
C PRO A 361 -9.56 13.91 24.51
N SER A 362 -10.77 13.38 24.32
CA SER A 362 -11.27 12.25 25.11
C SER A 362 -10.31 11.06 24.97
N PRO A 363 -10.07 10.24 26.01
CA PRO A 363 -9.04 9.19 25.98
C PRO A 363 -9.09 8.27 24.75
N ALA A 364 -7.93 8.03 24.12
CA ALA A 364 -7.78 7.25 22.89
C ALA A 364 -6.48 6.42 22.89
N HIS A 365 -6.39 5.44 22.00
CA HIS A 365 -5.14 4.70 21.76
C HIS A 365 -4.17 5.56 20.94
N ALA A 366 -2.88 5.47 21.27
CA ALA A 366 -1.82 6.00 20.43
C ALA A 366 -1.48 4.94 19.37
N TYR A 367 -2.12 5.05 18.22
CA TYR A 367 -2.06 4.04 17.15
C TYR A 367 -2.48 2.63 17.62
N GLU A 368 -1.77 1.57 17.21
CA GLU A 368 -2.05 0.18 17.65
C GLU A 368 -1.67 -0.09 19.12
N GLY A 369 -1.23 0.93 19.86
CA GLY A 369 -0.74 0.76 21.21
C GLY A 369 -1.81 0.77 22.30
N SER A 370 -1.43 0.30 23.48
CA SER A 370 -2.27 0.24 24.68
C SER A 370 -1.50 0.69 25.91
N PRO A 371 -2.12 1.32 26.93
CA PRO A 371 -3.55 1.57 27.10
C PRO A 371 -4.07 2.79 26.32
N ARG A 372 -5.30 3.25 26.64
CA ARG A 372 -5.78 4.58 26.26
C ARG A 372 -5.08 5.65 27.08
N PHE A 373 -4.75 6.76 26.46
CA PHE A 373 -4.17 7.93 27.11
C PHE A 373 -5.11 9.12 27.02
N SER A 374 -5.11 9.93 28.08
CA SER A 374 -5.58 11.32 28.03
C SER A 374 -4.50 12.20 27.42
N ASP A 375 -4.89 13.27 26.72
CA ASP A 375 -3.98 14.20 26.05
C ASP A 375 -2.96 13.50 25.14
N VAL A 376 -3.44 12.48 24.42
CA VAL A 376 -2.59 11.67 23.55
C VAL A 376 -2.03 12.52 22.41
N ILE A 377 -0.72 12.41 22.18
CA ILE A 377 0.02 13.24 21.23
C ILE A 377 -0.52 13.12 19.80
N THR A 378 -0.97 11.93 19.41
CA THR A 378 -1.46 11.68 18.05
C THR A 378 -2.74 12.46 17.76
N GLU A 379 -3.69 12.51 18.69
CA GLU A 379 -4.92 13.29 18.54
C GLU A 379 -4.62 14.79 18.50
N LEU A 380 -3.75 15.27 19.40
CA LEU A 380 -3.31 16.67 19.43
C LEU A 380 -2.62 17.07 18.11
N ALA A 381 -1.72 16.23 17.59
CA ALA A 381 -1.03 16.45 16.33
C ALA A 381 -2.02 16.46 15.16
N MET A 382 -2.96 15.52 15.11
CA MET A 382 -3.96 15.43 14.04
C MET A 382 -4.88 16.65 14.01
N VAL A 383 -5.32 17.16 15.17
CA VAL A 383 -6.13 18.40 15.24
C VAL A 383 -5.31 19.58 14.71
N ARG A 384 -4.05 19.72 15.14
CA ARG A 384 -3.18 20.83 14.70
C ARG A 384 -2.81 20.78 13.22
N GLY A 385 -2.74 19.58 12.63
CA GLY A 385 -2.55 19.42 11.19
C GLY A 385 -3.83 19.70 10.40
N LEU A 386 -4.95 19.09 10.80
CA LEU A 386 -6.18 19.09 9.99
C LEU A 386 -7.04 20.34 10.12
N PHE A 387 -7.19 20.90 11.32
CA PHE A 387 -8.16 21.99 11.56
C PHE A 387 -7.84 23.26 10.74
N PRO A 388 -6.58 23.71 10.62
CA PRO A 388 -6.25 24.85 9.76
C PRO A 388 -6.70 24.63 8.31
N ILE A 389 -6.45 23.43 7.78
CA ILE A 389 -6.84 23.03 6.42
C ILE A 389 -8.36 23.03 6.27
N ALA A 390 -9.09 22.46 7.24
CA ALA A 390 -10.54 22.39 7.22
C ALA A 390 -11.18 23.79 7.31
N ILE A 391 -10.63 24.67 8.14
CA ILE A 391 -11.11 26.05 8.29
C ILE A 391 -10.89 26.85 7.01
N GLU A 392 -9.69 26.77 6.43
CA GLU A 392 -9.37 27.45 5.17
C GLU A 392 -10.22 26.92 4.02
N THR A 393 -10.28 25.61 3.84
CA THR A 393 -11.05 24.97 2.78
C THR A 393 -12.54 25.25 2.96
N GLY A 394 -13.06 25.19 4.20
CA GLY A 394 -14.45 25.49 4.50
C GLY A 394 -14.84 26.91 4.14
N LYS A 395 -13.98 27.92 4.40
CA LYS A 395 -14.21 29.30 3.93
C LYS A 395 -14.31 29.37 2.41
N ARG A 396 -13.42 28.67 1.68
CA ARG A 396 -13.44 28.61 0.21
C ARG A 396 -14.70 27.91 -0.34
N MET A 397 -15.25 26.95 0.40
CA MET A 397 -16.46 26.20 0.02
C MET A 397 -17.77 26.85 0.48
N GLY A 398 -17.71 27.98 1.20
CA GLY A 398 -18.90 28.63 1.75
C GLY A 398 -19.56 27.83 2.88
N HIS A 399 -18.77 27.09 3.66
CA HIS A 399 -19.24 26.28 4.79
C HIS A 399 -19.78 27.14 5.93
N ASP A 400 -20.57 26.53 6.83
CA ASP A 400 -21.22 27.23 7.95
C ASP A 400 -20.21 28.04 8.80
N PRO A 401 -20.32 29.38 8.83
CA PRO A 401 -19.43 30.22 9.62
C PRO A 401 -19.43 29.92 11.12
N ALA A 402 -20.53 29.38 11.67
CA ALA A 402 -20.59 29.02 13.09
C ALA A 402 -19.72 27.79 13.39
N GLU A 403 -19.81 26.75 12.57
CA GLU A 403 -18.98 25.55 12.71
C GLU A 403 -17.48 25.87 12.51
N LEU A 404 -17.15 26.72 11.53
CA LEU A 404 -15.76 27.18 11.31
C LEU A 404 -15.20 27.97 12.51
N ARG A 405 -16.02 28.80 13.16
CA ARG A 405 -15.61 29.52 14.38
C ARG A 405 -15.37 28.57 15.55
N LEU A 406 -16.21 27.56 15.71
CA LEU A 406 -16.02 26.55 16.75
C LEU A 406 -14.72 25.76 16.54
N TRP A 407 -14.43 25.35 15.30
CA TRP A 407 -13.15 24.68 15.00
C TRP A 407 -11.94 25.58 15.29
N GLN A 408 -12.03 26.88 14.97
CA GLN A 408 -10.97 27.83 15.30
C GLN A 408 -10.79 27.97 16.82
N GLU A 409 -11.87 28.12 17.58
CA GLU A 409 -11.85 28.20 19.04
C GLU A 409 -11.18 26.96 19.66
N MET A 410 -11.59 25.76 19.22
CA MET A 410 -11.00 24.50 19.67
C MET A 410 -9.52 24.39 19.35
N LEU A 411 -9.08 24.86 18.17
CA LEU A 411 -7.67 24.86 17.78
C LEU A 411 -6.84 25.84 18.63
N ASP A 412 -7.37 27.05 18.85
CA ASP A 412 -6.71 28.11 19.60
C ASP A 412 -6.55 27.75 21.08
N GLN A 413 -7.55 27.06 21.64
CA GLN A 413 -7.59 26.62 23.02
C GLN A 413 -7.22 25.13 23.19
N LEU A 414 -6.65 24.48 22.17
CA LEU A 414 -6.27 23.07 22.29
C LEU A 414 -5.17 22.88 23.35
N ALA A 415 -5.26 21.79 24.11
CA ALA A 415 -4.21 21.34 25.03
C ALA A 415 -2.83 21.33 24.35
N GLU A 416 -1.81 21.67 25.14
CA GLU A 416 -0.42 21.73 24.67
C GLU A 416 0.16 20.32 24.57
N PHE A 417 1.17 20.15 23.73
CA PHE A 417 1.99 18.94 23.80
C PHE A 417 2.70 18.89 25.14
N HIS A 418 2.69 17.72 25.77
CA HIS A 418 3.45 17.52 26.98
C HIS A 418 4.88 17.10 26.65
N LEU A 419 5.85 17.77 27.26
CA LEU A 419 7.26 17.43 27.17
C LEU A 419 7.74 16.87 28.50
N VAL A 420 8.53 15.79 28.45
CA VAL A 420 9.20 15.20 29.61
C VAL A 420 10.71 15.31 29.46
N ASP A 421 11.42 15.36 30.59
CA ASP A 421 12.88 15.36 30.58
C ASP A 421 13.43 14.00 30.15
N LEU A 422 14.59 14.03 29.48
CA LEU A 422 15.41 12.86 29.25
C LEU A 422 15.85 12.26 30.60
N GLU A 423 15.92 10.94 30.63
CA GLU A 423 16.44 10.20 31.78
C GLU A 423 17.99 10.20 31.72
N ASP A 424 18.64 10.17 32.88
CA ASP A 424 20.10 10.33 32.99
C ASP A 424 20.92 9.26 32.24
N PHE A 425 20.30 8.16 31.85
CA PHE A 425 20.95 7.13 31.06
C PHE A 425 20.94 7.41 29.54
N GLU A 426 20.19 8.41 29.05
CA GLU A 426 20.05 8.69 27.61
C GLU A 426 21.06 9.72 27.09
N TYR A 427 21.73 10.43 28.00
CA TYR A 427 22.69 11.48 27.68
C TYR A 427 23.85 11.49 28.66
N GLU A 428 24.93 12.15 28.29
CA GLU A 428 26.06 12.39 29.20
C GLU A 428 26.77 13.71 28.90
N ARG A 429 27.63 14.14 29.82
CA ARG A 429 28.43 15.35 29.65
C ARG A 429 29.81 15.00 29.07
N ARG A 430 30.11 15.51 27.87
CA ARG A 430 31.44 15.46 27.24
C ARG A 430 31.91 16.88 26.92
N ASP A 431 33.11 17.24 27.37
CA ASP A 431 33.74 18.55 27.11
C ASP A 431 32.83 19.76 27.41
N GLY A 432 32.11 19.69 28.53
CA GLY A 432 31.19 20.75 28.97
C GLY A 432 29.83 20.77 28.27
N ARG A 433 29.64 19.96 27.21
CA ARG A 433 28.38 19.84 26.45
C ARG A 433 27.61 18.59 26.82
N LEU A 434 26.32 18.59 26.58
CA LEU A 434 25.47 17.41 26.76
C LEU A 434 25.29 16.73 25.42
N VAL A 435 25.59 15.44 25.37
CA VAL A 435 25.55 14.66 24.14
C VAL A 435 24.65 13.43 24.31
N HIS A 436 24.13 12.91 23.20
CA HIS A 436 23.41 11.65 23.16
C HIS A 436 24.34 10.49 23.58
N LYS A 437 23.89 9.61 24.47
CA LYS A 437 24.65 8.42 24.90
C LYS A 437 24.46 7.22 23.98
N GLY A 438 23.45 7.25 23.10
CA GLY A 438 23.18 6.22 22.09
C GLY A 438 22.24 6.73 20.99
N GLY A 439 21.80 5.83 20.13
CA GLY A 439 20.91 6.13 19.00
C GLY A 439 21.65 6.64 17.75
N LEU A 440 20.90 7.14 16.76
CA LEU A 440 21.37 7.61 15.45
C LEU A 440 22.45 8.68 15.51
N SER A 441 22.54 9.41 16.62
CA SER A 441 23.46 10.54 16.78
C SER A 441 24.27 10.44 18.07
N GLU A 442 24.64 9.22 18.47
CA GLU A 442 25.55 8.99 19.60
C GLU A 442 26.77 9.93 19.56
N GLY A 443 27.07 10.54 20.70
CA GLY A 443 28.17 11.49 20.85
C GLY A 443 27.91 12.89 20.28
N GLN A 444 26.79 13.12 19.57
CA GLN A 444 26.41 14.45 19.11
C GLN A 444 25.68 15.24 20.21
N GLU A 445 25.81 16.57 20.17
CA GLU A 445 25.18 17.48 21.12
C GLU A 445 23.65 17.41 21.08
N LEU A 446 23.03 17.40 22.27
CA LEU A 446 21.58 17.41 22.42
C LEU A 446 21.00 18.71 21.88
N ALA A 447 19.93 18.62 21.08
CA ALA A 447 19.15 19.79 20.69
C ALA A 447 18.28 20.29 21.86
N SER A 448 17.78 19.38 22.68
CA SER A 448 16.93 19.62 23.84
C SER A 448 17.17 18.53 24.89
N LYS A 449 16.99 18.88 26.17
CA LYS A 449 16.87 17.92 27.29
C LYS A 449 15.46 17.33 27.43
N LYS A 450 14.51 17.81 26.65
CA LYS A 450 13.13 17.39 26.68
C LYS A 450 12.75 16.68 25.40
N VAL A 451 11.86 15.71 25.53
CA VAL A 451 11.21 14.96 24.46
C VAL A 451 9.70 14.92 24.69
N PHE A 452 8.96 14.46 23.70
CA PHE A 452 7.51 14.39 23.80
C PHE A 452 7.06 13.28 24.77
N ALA A 453 5.85 13.42 25.31
CA ALA A 453 5.13 12.30 25.88
C ALA A 453 4.11 11.79 24.86
N VAL A 454 3.86 10.47 24.88
CA VAL A 454 2.76 9.83 24.16
C VAL A 454 1.42 10.30 24.72
N GLY A 455 1.29 10.40 26.03
CA GLY A 455 0.08 10.82 26.71
C GLY A 455 0.08 10.43 28.18
N ARG A 456 -0.99 10.77 28.90
CA ARG A 456 -1.14 10.48 30.33
C ARG A 456 -2.01 9.25 30.56
N ASP A 457 -1.46 8.27 31.27
CA ASP A 457 -2.12 6.99 31.57
C ASP A 457 -3.21 7.13 32.65
N ASN A 458 -3.87 6.00 32.98
CA ASN A 458 -4.94 5.97 33.99
C ASN A 458 -4.45 6.24 35.42
N ASN A 459 -3.14 6.18 35.68
CA ASN A 459 -2.54 6.53 36.97
C ASN A 459 -2.11 8.00 37.03
N GLY A 460 -2.29 8.76 35.94
CA GLY A 460 -1.87 10.15 35.83
C GLY A 460 -0.40 10.33 35.44
N ALA A 461 0.31 9.25 35.09
CA ALA A 461 1.71 9.31 34.68
C ALA A 461 1.84 9.62 33.18
N TRP A 462 2.78 10.48 32.82
CA TRP A 462 3.13 10.75 31.43
C TRP A 462 4.05 9.66 30.89
N VAL A 463 3.61 9.01 29.81
CA VAL A 463 4.30 7.88 29.20
C VAL A 463 4.98 8.32 27.90
N ARG A 464 6.13 7.74 27.59
CA ARG A 464 6.84 7.89 26.30
C ARG A 464 7.57 6.61 25.91
N ASN A 465 8.04 6.52 24.67
CA ASN A 465 8.93 5.46 24.23
C ASN A 465 10.39 5.70 24.66
N ARG A 466 11.14 4.60 24.75
CA ARG A 466 12.56 4.57 25.14
C ARG A 466 13.33 3.66 24.17
N TYR A 467 14.26 4.24 23.40
CA TYR A 467 14.85 3.57 22.24
C TYR A 467 16.32 3.17 22.41
N ALA A 468 17.16 4.03 22.99
CA ALA A 468 18.61 3.92 22.88
C ALA A 468 19.29 3.00 23.92
N VAL A 469 18.68 2.75 25.08
CA VAL A 469 19.38 2.14 26.24
C VAL A 469 18.56 1.10 27.01
N HIS A 470 17.23 1.20 26.97
CA HIS A 470 16.31 0.29 27.66
C HIS A 470 15.12 -0.10 26.77
N PRO A 471 15.33 -0.87 25.69
CA PRO A 471 14.26 -1.27 24.78
C PRO A 471 13.16 -2.10 25.47
N GLU A 472 13.47 -2.74 26.60
CA GLU A 472 12.49 -3.46 27.43
C GLU A 472 11.49 -2.55 28.14
N LYS A 473 11.76 -1.24 28.21
CA LYS A 473 10.86 -0.22 28.76
C LYS A 473 10.14 0.59 27.66
N ALA A 474 10.25 0.15 26.41
CA ALA A 474 9.56 0.77 25.29
C ALA A 474 8.04 0.51 25.40
N TYR A 475 7.28 1.57 25.17
CA TYR A 475 5.84 1.49 24.93
C TYR A 475 5.60 0.87 23.54
N TYR A 476 4.77 -0.18 23.47
CA TYR A 476 4.35 -0.68 22.17
C TYR A 476 3.35 0.30 21.55
N GLY A 477 3.84 1.18 20.68
CA GLY A 477 3.08 2.02 19.77
C GLY A 477 3.69 1.86 18.38
N ILE A 478 2.97 1.20 17.49
CA ILE A 478 3.32 1.14 16.06
C ILE A 478 2.23 1.88 15.30
N PRO A 479 2.62 2.84 14.44
CA PRO A 479 3.94 3.51 14.35
C PRO A 479 4.30 4.30 15.64
N ASP A 480 5.48 4.91 15.69
CA ASP A 480 5.89 5.76 16.84
C ASP A 480 4.95 6.98 17.02
N PRO A 481 4.16 7.04 18.11
CA PRO A 481 3.27 8.18 18.38
C PRO A 481 4.00 9.52 18.47
N GLU A 482 5.23 9.54 18.97
CA GLU A 482 5.97 10.78 19.23
C GLU A 482 6.41 11.48 17.94
N LEU A 483 6.45 10.76 16.82
CA LEU A 483 6.72 11.31 15.49
C LEU A 483 5.48 11.93 14.82
N SER A 484 4.28 11.71 15.37
CA SER A 484 3.02 12.20 14.79
C SER A 484 2.99 13.72 14.60
N VAL A 485 3.74 14.48 15.40
CA VAL A 485 3.88 15.95 15.30
C VAL A 485 4.66 16.40 14.06
N VAL A 486 5.51 15.54 13.51
CA VAL A 486 6.25 15.80 12.26
C VAL A 486 5.43 15.24 11.11
N PHE A 487 5.10 13.94 11.16
CA PHE A 487 4.42 13.25 10.09
C PHE A 487 3.57 12.12 10.69
N PRO A 488 2.30 11.92 10.28
CA PRO A 488 1.63 12.51 9.12
C PRO A 488 0.85 13.80 9.42
N SER A 489 1.04 14.50 10.54
CA SER A 489 0.31 15.76 10.77
C SER A 489 0.84 16.93 9.95
N ASP A 490 2.12 16.90 9.57
CA ASP A 490 2.87 18.02 9.01
C ASP A 490 2.82 19.30 9.87
N TYR A 491 2.53 19.17 11.19
CA TYR A 491 2.43 20.31 12.08
C TYR A 491 3.79 20.96 12.37
N LEU A 492 4.84 20.14 12.59
CA LEU A 492 6.16 20.59 12.96
C LEU A 492 7.13 20.50 11.78
N GLY A 493 7.42 21.64 11.15
CA GLY A 493 8.29 21.74 9.98
C GLY A 493 9.58 22.53 10.21
N LEU A 494 10.40 22.66 9.16
CA LEU A 494 11.68 23.39 9.19
C LEU A 494 11.54 24.87 9.55
N GLY A 495 10.37 25.48 9.28
CA GLY A 495 10.06 26.85 9.68
C GLY A 495 10.07 27.08 11.20
N GLN A 496 9.94 26.02 11.99
CA GLN A 496 9.92 26.07 13.46
C GLN A 496 11.27 25.71 14.10
N ARG A 497 12.38 25.72 13.36
CA ARG A 497 13.72 25.30 13.83
C ARG A 497 14.18 25.94 15.15
N GLY A 498 13.73 27.17 15.43
CA GLY A 498 14.04 27.90 16.66
C GLY A 498 13.15 27.58 17.87
N SER A 499 12.11 26.77 17.71
CA SER A 499 11.16 26.44 18.78
C SER A 499 11.66 25.33 19.73
N GLU A 500 11.12 25.29 20.95
CA GLU A 500 11.39 24.19 21.89
C GLU A 500 10.87 22.85 21.35
N LEU A 501 9.67 22.85 20.74
CA LEU A 501 9.07 21.66 20.14
C LEU A 501 9.93 21.07 19.03
N PHE A 502 10.50 21.90 18.14
CA PHE A 502 11.40 21.42 17.08
C PHE A 502 12.67 20.80 17.66
N ARG A 503 13.28 21.44 18.65
CA ARG A 503 14.47 20.88 19.32
C ARG A 503 14.15 19.58 20.04
N ALA A 504 12.97 19.47 20.67
CA ALA A 504 12.50 18.24 21.28
C ALA A 504 12.29 17.12 20.26
N ALA A 505 11.68 17.41 19.11
CA ALA A 505 11.51 16.43 18.02
C ALA A 505 12.85 15.97 17.44
N VAL A 506 13.81 16.89 17.25
CA VAL A 506 15.16 16.54 16.81
C VAL A 506 15.84 15.63 17.83
N THR A 507 15.76 15.94 19.12
CA THR A 507 16.27 15.05 20.17
C THR A 507 15.59 13.68 20.10
N GLN A 508 14.26 13.62 19.99
CA GLN A 508 13.48 12.38 19.93
C GLN A 508 13.90 11.47 18.76
N VAL A 509 13.97 12.02 17.55
CA VAL A 509 14.40 11.26 16.35
C VAL A 509 15.81 10.72 16.55
N ARG A 510 16.72 11.49 17.13
CA ARG A 510 18.13 11.10 17.34
C ARG A 510 18.31 9.98 18.37
N LEU A 511 17.34 9.74 19.26
CA LEU A 511 17.36 8.64 20.21
C LEU A 511 17.04 7.29 19.56
N HIS A 512 16.45 7.27 18.37
CA HIS A 512 16.16 6.02 17.68
C HIS A 512 17.45 5.24 17.39
N PRO A 513 17.45 3.91 17.49
CA PRO A 513 18.62 3.12 17.13
C PRO A 513 18.94 3.30 15.63
N PRO A 514 20.22 3.22 15.24
CA PRO A 514 20.54 3.17 13.82
C PRO A 514 19.88 1.95 13.19
N ALA A 515 19.17 2.17 12.08
CA ALA A 515 18.78 1.09 11.19
C ALA A 515 20.03 0.67 10.39
N THR A 516 21.00 0.00 11.02
CA THR A 516 22.06 -0.66 10.26
C THR A 516 21.43 -1.89 9.59
N PRO A 517 21.36 -1.95 8.25
CA PRO A 517 21.11 -3.22 7.59
C PRO A 517 22.25 -4.14 8.03
N ASN A 518 21.92 -5.24 8.70
CA ASN A 518 22.95 -6.16 9.15
C ASN A 518 23.67 -6.71 7.88
N PRO A 519 24.97 -6.42 7.66
CA PRO A 519 25.67 -6.85 6.46
C PRO A 519 25.84 -8.37 6.39
N ALA A 520 25.60 -9.08 7.50
CA ALA A 520 25.48 -10.53 7.55
C ALA A 520 24.15 -10.84 8.24
N PRO A 521 23.08 -11.27 7.55
CA PRO A 521 21.87 -11.70 8.24
C PRO A 521 22.28 -12.71 9.31
N ASP A 522 21.93 -12.42 10.56
CA ASP A 522 22.11 -13.38 11.64
C ASP A 522 21.47 -14.68 11.16
N LYS A 523 22.26 -15.74 11.23
CA LYS A 523 21.99 -17.12 10.83
C LYS A 523 20.52 -17.41 10.54
N SER A 524 20.27 -17.92 9.33
CA SER A 524 19.08 -18.66 8.90
C SER A 524 17.89 -18.52 9.85
N ALA A 525 16.92 -17.70 9.47
CA ALA A 525 15.55 -17.93 9.90
C ALA A 525 15.11 -19.29 9.33
N THR A 526 15.57 -20.38 9.96
CA THR A 526 14.91 -21.67 9.88
C THR A 526 13.59 -21.48 10.58
N MET A 527 12.52 -21.48 9.80
CA MET A 527 11.20 -21.87 10.30
C MET A 527 11.33 -23.32 10.80
N GLU A 528 11.53 -23.50 12.10
CA GLU A 528 11.09 -24.70 12.80
C GLU A 528 9.66 -24.51 13.31
#